data_AF-B7RR37-F1
#
_entry.id   AF-B7RR37-F1
#
_cell.length_a   1.000
_cell.length_b   1.000
_cell.length_c   1.000
_cell.angle_alpha   90.00
_cell.angle_beta   90.00
_cell.angle_gamma   90.00
#
_symmetry.space_group_name_H-M   'P 1'
#
loop_
_entity.id
_entity.type
_entity.pdbx_description
1 polymer ?
#
loop_
_entity_poly.entity_id
_entity_poly.type
_entity_poly.pdbx_seq_one_letter_code
_entity_poly.pdbx_strand_id
1 'polypeptide(L)' 'MGFLVTAVSDIVGISPEEIQPMPKVGGLDENGFVQGIIASGDRTLRVLDISELAAAMAAEPVEA' A
#
# COMPACT_ATOMS: atom_id res chain seq x y z
N MET A 1 5.28 13.24 8.99
CA MET A 1 3.97 12.57 9.18
C MET A 1 4.20 11.22 9.82
N GLY A 2 3.21 10.70 10.55
CA GLY A 2 3.25 9.37 11.16
C GLY A 2 1.96 8.61 10.87
N PHE A 3 2.05 7.30 10.71
CA PHE A 3 0.90 6.44 10.50
C PHE A 3 0.47 5.83 11.83
N LEU A 4 -0.81 5.97 12.18
CA LEU A 4 -1.40 5.20 13.26
C LEU A 4 -1.54 3.76 12.78
N VAL A 5 -0.85 2.85 13.44
CA VAL A 5 -0.89 1.41 13.14
C VAL A 5 -1.19 0.64 14.40
N THR A 6 -1.73 -0.56 14.25
CA THR A 6 -2.02 -1.45 15.38
C THR A 6 -0.73 -1.98 16.01
N ALA A 7 0.24 -2.41 15.18
CA ALA A 7 1.55 -2.88 15.57
C ALA A 7 2.50 -2.92 14.37
N VAL A 8 3.81 -3.00 14.66
CA VAL A 8 4.84 -3.38 13.67
C VAL A 8 5.12 -4.86 13.86
N SER A 9 4.95 -5.64 12.79
CA SER A 9 5.10 -7.11 12.85
C SER A 9 6.54 -7.55 12.67
N ASP A 10 7.18 -7.14 11.57
CA ASP A 10 8.54 -7.55 11.21
C ASP A 10 9.11 -6.61 10.13
N ILE A 11 10.40 -6.78 9.79
CA ILE A 11 11.05 -6.15 8.64
C ILE A 11 11.42 -7.25 7.66
N VAL A 12 10.85 -7.19 6.46
CA VAL A 12 11.09 -8.17 5.40
C VAL A 12 11.85 -7.50 4.25
N GLY A 13 12.90 -8.15 3.77
CA GLY A 13 13.55 -7.79 2.51
C GLY A 13 12.75 -8.36 1.35
N ILE A 14 12.49 -7.54 0.33
CA ILE A 14 11.79 -7.93 -0.89
C ILE A 14 12.52 -7.38 -2.10
N SER A 15 12.45 -8.07 -3.23
CA SER A 15 12.82 -7.54 -4.53
C SER A 15 11.62 -6.93 -5.25
N PRO A 16 11.83 -5.95 -6.14
CA PRO A 16 10.73 -5.35 -6.91
C PRO A 16 9.96 -6.36 -7.75
N GLU A 17 10.61 -7.43 -8.25
CA GLU A 17 9.94 -8.45 -9.05
C GLU A 17 9.03 -9.39 -8.24
N GLU A 18 9.12 -9.39 -6.91
CA GLU A 18 8.20 -10.12 -6.04
C GLU A 18 6.84 -9.41 -5.90
N ILE A 19 6.77 -8.11 -6.23
CA ILE A 19 5.54 -7.32 -6.16
C ILE A 19 4.65 -7.69 -7.35
N GLN A 20 3.57 -8.40 -7.05
CA GLN A 20 2.57 -8.79 -8.02
C GLN A 20 1.46 -7.72 -8.10
N PRO A 21 0.88 -7.52 -9.30
CA PRO A 21 -0.22 -6.59 -9.45
C PRO A 21 -1.40 -7.01 -8.57
N MET A 22 -2.09 -6.03 -8.02
CA MET A 22 -3.24 -6.28 -7.17
C MET A 22 -4.35 -6.99 -7.97
N PRO A 23 -4.88 -8.12 -7.48
CA PRO A 23 -5.99 -8.79 -8.16
C PRO A 23 -7.22 -7.90 -8.14
N LYS A 24 -8.02 -7.95 -9.20
CA LYS A 24 -9.29 -7.22 -9.26
C LYS A 24 -10.30 -7.87 -8.31
N VAL A 25 -10.47 -7.30 -7.12
CA VAL A 25 -11.47 -7.76 -6.15
C VAL A 25 -12.64 -6.78 -6.12
N GLY A 26 -13.82 -7.23 -6.58
CA GLY A 26 -15.07 -6.49 -6.37
C GLY A 26 -15.27 -5.19 -7.17
N GLY A 27 -14.45 -4.92 -8.20
CA GLY A 27 -14.65 -3.77 -9.09
C GLY A 27 -14.31 -2.40 -8.49
N LEU A 28 -13.74 -2.37 -7.29
CA LEU A 28 -13.11 -1.18 -6.74
C LEU A 28 -11.69 -1.09 -7.31
N ASP A 29 -11.41 -0.04 -8.08
CA ASP A 29 -10.03 0.31 -8.39
C ASP A 29 -9.35 0.66 -7.07
N GLU A 30 -8.33 -0.09 -6.71
CA GLU A 30 -7.60 0.15 -5.47
C GLU A 30 -6.88 1.49 -5.61
N ASN A 31 -7.03 2.35 -4.60
CA ASN A 31 -6.47 3.71 -4.62
C ASN A 31 -4.97 3.69 -4.98
N GLY A 32 -4.51 4.69 -5.75
CA GLY A 32 -3.18 4.73 -6.39
C GLY A 32 -1.97 4.48 -5.48
N PHE A 33 -2.13 4.63 -4.17
CA PHE A 33 -1.09 4.34 -3.19
C PHE A 33 -0.86 2.85 -2.87
N VAL A 34 -1.61 1.90 -3.46
CA VAL A 34 -1.31 0.46 -3.35
C VAL A 34 -0.52 0.03 -4.58
N GLN A 35 0.76 -0.29 -4.41
CA GLN A 35 1.62 -0.72 -5.51
C GLN A 35 1.33 -2.16 -5.95
N GLY A 36 0.86 -3.01 -5.03
CA GLY A 36 0.57 -4.41 -5.31
C GLY A 36 0.56 -5.28 -4.05
N ILE A 37 0.73 -6.57 -4.26
CA ILE A 37 0.82 -7.57 -3.19
C ILE A 37 2.09 -8.39 -3.31
N ILE A 38 2.57 -8.85 -2.16
CA ILE A 38 3.62 -9.84 -2.04
C ILE A 38 3.07 -11.06 -1.30
N ALA A 39 3.45 -12.24 -1.76
CA ALA A 39 3.22 -13.49 -1.04
C ALA A 39 4.51 -13.84 -0.30
N SER A 40 4.52 -13.69 1.03
CA SER A 40 5.66 -14.00 1.88
C SER A 40 5.28 -15.16 2.81
N GLY A 41 5.73 -16.37 2.47
CA GLY A 41 5.34 -17.58 3.18
C GLY A 41 3.83 -17.83 3.08
N ASP A 42 3.15 -17.90 4.23
CA ASP A 42 1.71 -18.08 4.35
C ASP A 42 0.93 -16.75 4.44
N ARG A 43 1.62 -15.61 4.26
CA ARG A 43 1.03 -14.27 4.38
C ARG A 43 0.97 -13.57 3.04
N THR A 44 -0.11 -12.84 2.83
CA THR A 44 -0.22 -11.85 1.76
C THR A 44 -0.09 -10.47 2.38
N LEU A 45 0.89 -9.70 1.92
CA LEU A 45 1.10 -8.32 2.36
C LEU A 45 0.79 -7.40 1.19
N ARG A 46 0.20 -6.24 1.47
CA ARG A 46 0.05 -5.16 0.49
C ARG A 46 1.23 -4.21 0.59
N VAL A 47 1.76 -3.79 -0.54
CA VAL A 47 2.84 -2.79 -0.61
C VAL A 47 2.20 -1.42 -0.81
N LEU A 48 2.44 -0.51 0.14
CA LEU A 48 1.93 0.86 0.10
C LEU A 48 3.02 1.80 -0.37
N ASP A 49 2.70 2.67 -1.32
CA ASP A 49 3.52 3.82 -1.66
C ASP A 49 3.29 4.92 -0.62
N ILE A 50 4.22 5.02 0.33
CA ILE A 50 4.15 6.03 1.38
C ILE A 50 4.34 7.44 0.84
N SER A 51 5.06 7.61 -0.27
CA SER A 51 5.30 8.94 -0.87
C SER A 51 4.02 9.44 -1.54
N GLU A 52 3.35 8.59 -2.30
CA GLU A 52 2.06 8.91 -2.93
C GLU A 52 0.97 9.11 -1.88
N LEU A 53 0.92 8.25 -0.87
CA LEU A 53 -0.01 8.40 0.25
C LEU A 53 0.21 9.72 1.00
N ALA A 54 1.47 10.09 1.25
CA ALA A 54 1.81 11.34 1.91
C ALA A 54 1.45 12.56 1.06
N ALA A 55 1.70 12.50 -0.26
CA ALA A 55 1.33 13.56 -1.19
C ALA A 55 -0.19 13.75 -1.27
N ALA A 56 -0.95 12.65 -1.35
CA ALA A 56 -2.41 12.68 -1.36
C ALA A 56 -3.00 13.30 -0.09
N MET A 57 -2.39 13.06 1.08
CA MET A 57 -2.81 13.68 2.35
C MET A 57 -2.43 15.16 2.48
N ALA A 58 -1.33 15.57 1.82
CA ALA A 58 -0.88 16.96 1.80
C ALA A 58 -1.61 17.83 0.77
N ALA A 59 -2.22 17.21 -0.24
CA ALA A 59 -3.13 17.87 -1.15
C ALA A 59 -4.38 18.29 -0.36
N GLU A 60 -4.60 19.59 -0.20
CA GLU A 60 -5.78 20.11 0.48
C GLU A 60 -7.05 19.58 -0.22
N PRO A 61 -8.09 19.18 0.54
CA PRO A 61 -9.37 18.86 -0.08
C PRO A 61 -9.87 20.13 -0.75
N VAL A 62 -10.04 20.09 -2.08
CA VAL A 62 -10.80 21.12 -2.79
C VAL A 62 -12.19 21.14 -2.14
N GLU A 63 -12.47 22.19 -1.35
CA GLU A 63 -13.83 22.50 -0.90
C GLU A 63 -14.72 22.57 -2.14
N ALA A 64 -15.80 21.78 -2.13
CA ALA A 64 -16.87 21.83 -3.12
C ALA A 64 -18.01 22.72 -2.63
#